data_AF-A0A7H9SPM2-F1
#
_entry.id   AF-A0A7H9SPM2-F1
#
_cell.length_a   1.000
_cell.length_b   1.000
_cell.length_c   1.000
_cell.angle_alpha   90.00
_cell.angle_beta   90.00
_cell.angle_gamma   90.00
#
_symmetry.space_group_name_H-M   'P 1'
#
loop_
_entity.id
_entity.type
_entity.pdbx_description
1 polymer ?
#
loop_
_entity_poly.entity_id
_entity_poly.type
_entity_poly.pdbx_seq_one_letter_code
_entity_poly.pdbx_strand_id
1 'polypeptide(L)'
;DIKILGVDIAKDVFQLCGIDEWGKVIYTRRVKRAQYVSTVASLKVGCVVMEACGGANHWYRTFMGMGISTQLISPQHVKPYVKSNKNDRNDAQAIAEAASRASMRFVRGKTVEQQDVQALLNIRDRLVKSRTALINEIRGLLQEYGLTMA
;
A
#
# COMPACT_ATOMS: atom_id res chain seq x y z
N ASP A 1 17.47 11.03 -15.97
CA ASP A 1 16.94 11.11 -14.59
C ASP A 1 15.69 10.26 -14.45
N ILE A 2 15.45 9.68 -13.27
CA ILE A 2 14.24 8.88 -13.01
C ILE A 2 13.10 9.85 -12.69
N LYS A 3 12.09 9.93 -13.54
CA LYS A 3 10.95 10.83 -13.31
C LYS A 3 10.04 10.27 -12.21
N ILE A 4 9.67 8.99 -12.33
CA ILE A 4 8.85 8.27 -11.35
C ILE A 4 9.57 6.97 -10.99
N LEU A 5 9.67 6.69 -9.70
CA LEU A 5 10.13 5.42 -9.17
C LEU A 5 8.93 4.67 -8.56
N GLY A 6 8.37 3.72 -9.30
CA GLY A 6 7.38 2.78 -8.78
C GLY A 6 8.05 1.75 -7.89
N VAL A 7 7.44 1.48 -6.73
CA VAL A 7 7.97 0.57 -5.74
C VAL A 7 6.90 -0.39 -5.26
N ASP A 8 7.15 -1.68 -5.48
CA ASP A 8 6.39 -2.74 -4.84
C ASP A 8 7.03 -3.09 -3.49
N ILE A 9 6.25 -2.90 -2.41
CA ILE A 9 6.70 -3.10 -1.03
C ILE A 9 6.24 -4.47 -0.53
N ALA A 10 7.20 -5.27 -0.10
CA ALA A 10 6.95 -6.52 0.62
C ALA A 10 7.47 -6.44 2.06
N LYS A 11 7.65 -7.60 2.70
CA LYS A 11 8.20 -7.70 4.05
C LYS A 11 9.69 -7.34 4.09
N ASP A 12 10.50 -8.05 3.30
CA ASP A 12 11.98 -8.02 3.42
C ASP A 12 12.69 -7.50 2.17
N VAL A 13 12.08 -7.64 1.01
CA VAL A 13 12.69 -7.31 -0.28
C VAL A 13 11.70 -6.55 -1.14
N PHE A 14 12.12 -5.38 -1.64
CA PHE A 14 11.28 -4.49 -2.44
C PHE A 14 11.78 -4.48 -3.87
N GLN A 15 10.85 -4.26 -4.79
CA GLN A 15 11.18 -4.15 -6.21
C GLN A 15 10.97 -2.70 -6.66
N LEU A 16 12.04 -2.12 -7.21
CA LEU A 16 12.05 -0.76 -7.73
C LEU A 16 11.94 -0.79 -9.25
N CYS A 17 11.16 0.12 -9.81
CA CYS A 17 11.04 0.37 -11.23
C CYS A 17 11.05 1.88 -11.50
N GLY A 18 12.10 2.38 -12.12
CA GLY A 18 12.22 3.78 -12.52
C GLY A 18 11.87 3.97 -13.98
N ILE A 19 10.97 4.92 -14.26
CA ILE A 19 10.61 5.36 -15.60
C ILE A 19 11.09 6.79 -15.86
N ASP A 20 11.41 7.08 -17.11
CA ASP A 20 11.69 8.44 -17.58
C ASP A 20 10.38 9.23 -17.89
N GLU A 21 10.53 10.41 -18.48
CA GLU A 21 9.42 11.30 -18.83
C GLU A 21 8.50 10.74 -19.94
N TRP A 22 9.00 9.82 -20.76
CA TRP A 22 8.22 9.14 -21.79
C TRP A 22 7.59 7.84 -21.30
N GLY A 23 7.78 7.51 -20.01
CA GLY A 23 7.28 6.27 -19.42
C GLY A 23 8.09 5.03 -19.77
N LYS A 24 9.29 5.18 -20.36
CA LYS A 24 10.18 4.07 -20.64
C LYS A 24 10.88 3.65 -19.36
N VAL A 25 10.94 2.35 -19.10
CA VAL A 25 11.68 1.79 -17.97
C VAL A 25 13.18 1.97 -18.21
N ILE A 26 13.83 2.73 -17.32
CA ILE A 26 15.28 3.01 -17.37
C ILE A 26 16.03 2.46 -16.16
N TYR A 27 15.31 2.03 -15.12
CA TYR A 27 15.88 1.50 -13.89
C TYR A 27 15.03 0.36 -13.35
N THR A 28 15.66 -0.73 -12.96
CA THR A 28 15.00 -1.79 -12.22
C THR A 28 15.98 -2.38 -11.22
N ARG A 29 15.55 -2.55 -9.97
CA ARG A 29 16.41 -3.10 -8.92
C ARG A 29 15.61 -3.74 -7.81
N ARG A 30 16.07 -4.92 -7.39
CA ARG A 30 15.60 -5.56 -6.17
C ARG A 30 16.45 -5.10 -4.99
N VAL A 31 15.81 -4.65 -3.91
CA VAL A 31 16.50 -4.00 -2.78
C VAL A 31 15.98 -4.59 -1.47
N LYS A 32 16.91 -4.94 -0.56
CA LYS A 32 16.53 -5.38 0.79
C LYS A 32 15.99 -4.20 1.59
N ARG A 33 15.04 -4.45 2.49
CA ARG A 33 14.43 -3.44 3.36
C ARG A 33 15.44 -2.50 4.03
N ALA A 34 16.53 -3.07 4.58
CA ALA A 34 17.58 -2.29 5.25
C ALA A 34 18.32 -1.32 4.33
N GLN A 35 18.37 -1.60 3.02
CA GLN A 35 19.06 -0.78 2.01
C GLN A 35 18.12 0.14 1.25
N TYR A 36 16.81 0.09 1.54
CA TYR A 36 15.82 0.79 0.74
C TYR A 36 16.01 2.30 0.77
N VAL A 37 16.11 2.88 1.96
CA VAL A 37 16.27 4.33 2.14
C VAL A 37 17.57 4.82 1.51
N SER A 38 18.70 4.15 1.79
CA SER A 38 19.99 4.53 1.23
C SER A 38 20.03 4.40 -0.30
N THR A 39 19.35 3.39 -0.85
CA THR A 39 19.28 3.21 -2.30
C THR A 39 18.46 4.33 -2.93
N VAL A 40 17.26 4.63 -2.43
CA VAL A 40 16.44 5.72 -2.98
C VAL A 40 17.11 7.08 -2.82
N ALA A 41 17.75 7.36 -1.68
CA ALA A 41 18.47 8.61 -1.45
C ALA A 41 19.67 8.80 -2.39
N SER A 42 20.29 7.71 -2.85
CA SER A 42 21.38 7.76 -3.83
C SER A 42 20.91 8.03 -5.27
N LEU A 43 19.60 7.90 -5.53
CA LEU A 43 19.02 8.10 -6.85
C LEU A 43 18.47 9.52 -7.00
N LYS A 44 18.70 10.13 -8.16
CA LYS A 44 18.02 11.36 -8.57
C LYS A 44 16.61 11.02 -9.09
N VAL A 45 15.65 10.96 -8.18
CA VAL A 45 14.24 10.66 -8.45
C VAL A 45 13.35 11.90 -8.40
N GLY A 46 12.42 12.03 -9.33
CA GLY A 46 11.42 13.09 -9.31
C GLY A 46 10.29 12.83 -8.31
N CYS A 47 9.81 11.58 -8.25
CA CYS A 47 8.77 11.15 -7.31
C CYS A 47 8.88 9.64 -7.04
N VAL A 48 8.74 9.23 -5.78
CA VAL A 48 8.57 7.83 -5.38
C VAL A 48 7.08 7.51 -5.29
N VAL A 49 6.64 6.42 -5.92
CA VAL A 49 5.24 6.00 -5.87
C VAL A 49 5.14 4.58 -5.37
N MET A 50 4.28 4.37 -4.39
CA MET A 50 4.06 3.07 -3.74
C MET A 50 2.57 2.74 -3.75
N GLU A 51 2.24 1.45 -3.87
CA GLU A 51 0.88 1.01 -3.60
C GLU A 51 0.53 1.26 -2.12
N ALA A 52 -0.70 1.69 -1.87
CA ALA A 52 -1.23 1.92 -0.53
C ALA A 52 -1.49 0.57 0.17
N CYS A 53 -0.40 -0.07 0.62
CA CYS A 53 -0.39 -1.36 1.29
C CYS A 53 0.09 -1.26 2.75
N GLY A 54 0.21 -2.42 3.42
CA GLY A 54 0.80 -2.52 4.75
C GLY A 54 2.22 -1.96 4.77
N GLY A 55 2.46 -0.95 5.60
CA GLY A 55 3.78 -0.30 5.73
C GLY A 55 4.03 0.88 4.76
N ALA A 56 3.17 1.11 3.76
CA ALA A 56 3.36 2.21 2.80
C ALA A 56 3.34 3.60 3.47
N ASN A 57 2.48 3.81 4.49
CA ASN A 57 2.42 5.08 5.21
C ASN A 57 3.72 5.39 5.99
N HIS A 58 4.41 4.36 6.49
CA HIS A 58 5.71 4.56 7.14
C HIS A 58 6.73 5.08 6.12
N TRP A 59 6.87 4.41 4.98
CA TRP A 59 7.81 4.83 3.93
C TRP A 59 7.46 6.18 3.32
N TYR A 60 6.16 6.46 3.13
CA TYR A 60 5.68 7.78 2.71
C TYR A 60 6.20 8.88 3.65
N ARG A 61 6.02 8.73 4.97
CA ARG A 61 6.50 9.71 5.94
C ARG A 61 8.02 9.82 5.94
N THR A 62 8.72 8.68 5.87
CA THR A 62 10.20 8.66 5.81
C THR A 62 10.73 9.49 4.65
N PHE A 63 10.25 9.25 3.43
CA PHE A 63 10.75 9.98 2.26
C PHE A 63 10.29 11.43 2.20
N MET A 64 9.04 11.71 2.56
CA MET A 64 8.57 13.10 2.67
C MET A 64 9.40 13.89 3.70
N GLY A 65 9.77 13.28 4.83
CA GLY A 65 10.66 13.89 5.83
C GLY A 65 12.09 14.12 5.34
N MET A 66 12.54 13.37 4.34
CA MET A 66 13.83 13.56 3.65
C MET A 66 13.74 14.56 2.48
N GLY A 67 12.56 15.16 2.24
CA GLY A 67 12.34 16.06 1.10
C GLY A 67 12.17 15.35 -0.25
N ILE A 68 12.04 14.02 -0.26
CA ILE A 68 11.81 13.23 -1.47
C ILE A 68 10.31 13.16 -1.72
N SER A 69 9.86 13.77 -2.82
CA SER A 69 8.46 13.74 -3.24
C SER A 69 7.96 12.29 -3.32
N THR A 70 6.89 11.99 -2.60
CA THR A 70 6.36 10.63 -2.47
C THR A 70 4.84 10.64 -2.56
N GLN A 71 4.27 9.67 -3.26
CA GLN A 71 2.82 9.52 -3.43
C GLN A 71 2.40 8.06 -3.22
N LEU A 72 1.15 7.86 -2.80
CA LEU A 72 0.55 6.54 -2.65
C LEU A 72 -0.54 6.34 -3.69
N ILE A 73 -0.64 5.16 -4.28
CA ILE A 73 -1.68 4.80 -5.26
C ILE A 73 -2.56 3.68 -4.71
N SER A 74 -3.87 3.73 -4.98
CA SER A 74 -4.77 2.66 -4.59
C SER A 74 -4.47 1.37 -5.36
N PRO A 75 -4.48 0.18 -4.73
CA PRO A 75 -4.34 -1.11 -5.43
C PRO A 75 -5.31 -1.25 -6.62
N GLN A 76 -6.51 -0.68 -6.49
CA GLN A 76 -7.55 -0.72 -7.52
C GLN A 76 -7.15 0.05 -8.79
N HIS A 77 -6.33 1.10 -8.64
CA HIS A 77 -5.83 1.88 -9.78
C HIS A 77 -4.58 1.25 -10.41
N VAL A 78 -3.83 0.43 -9.67
CA VAL A 78 -2.64 -0.28 -10.18
C VAL A 78 -3.04 -1.52 -10.97
N LYS A 79 -4.04 -2.28 -10.50
CA LYS A 79 -4.45 -3.57 -11.06
C LYS A 79 -4.63 -3.58 -12.59
N PRO A 80 -5.23 -2.56 -13.25
CA PRO A 80 -5.38 -2.55 -14.71
C PRO A 80 -4.07 -2.48 -15.50
N TYR A 81 -2.97 -2.05 -14.86
CA TYR A 81 -1.66 -1.87 -15.50
C TYR A 81 -0.73 -3.09 -15.36
N VAL A 82 -1.17 -4.15 -14.69
CA VAL A 82 -0.40 -5.38 -14.54
C VAL A 82 -0.50 -6.19 -15.85
N LYS A 83 0.56 -6.18 -16.66
CA LYS A 83 0.55 -6.70 -18.05
C LYS A 83 0.59 -8.22 -18.19
N SER A 84 0.88 -8.97 -17.13
CA SER A 84 1.05 -10.43 -17.18
C SER A 84 0.89 -11.06 -15.79
N ASN A 85 1.33 -12.30 -15.62
CA ASN A 85 1.36 -12.99 -14.33
C ASN A 85 2.00 -12.12 -13.25
N LYS A 86 1.41 -12.21 -12.06
CA LYS A 86 1.84 -11.44 -10.89
C LYS A 86 3.27 -11.80 -10.52
N ASN A 87 4.13 -10.79 -10.46
CA ASN A 87 5.46 -10.85 -9.86
C ASN A 87 5.89 -9.43 -9.46
N ASP A 88 6.82 -9.34 -8.51
CA ASP A 88 7.26 -8.07 -7.92
C ASP A 88 7.71 -7.05 -8.99
N ARG A 89 8.31 -7.52 -10.11
CA ARG A 89 8.80 -6.65 -11.19
C ARG A 89 7.66 -6.02 -11.99
N ASN A 90 6.69 -6.84 -12.35
CA ASN A 90 5.49 -6.41 -13.08
C ASN A 90 4.64 -5.49 -12.20
N ASP A 91 4.56 -5.77 -10.90
CA ASP A 91 3.81 -4.96 -9.93
C ASP A 91 4.47 -3.57 -9.77
N ALA A 92 5.80 -3.52 -9.59
CA ALA A 92 6.53 -2.24 -9.54
C ALA A 92 6.43 -1.41 -10.83
N GLN A 93 6.46 -2.09 -11.99
CA GLN A 93 6.27 -1.43 -13.29
C GLN A 93 4.84 -0.90 -13.45
N ALA A 94 3.84 -1.67 -13.05
CA ALA A 94 2.43 -1.26 -13.09
C ALA A 94 2.20 -0.02 -12.22
N ILE A 95 2.82 0.05 -11.04
CA ILE A 95 2.77 1.24 -10.17
C ILE A 95 3.34 2.46 -10.88
N ALA A 96 4.53 2.33 -11.49
CA ALA A 96 5.17 3.43 -12.20
C ALA A 96 4.34 3.90 -13.41
N GLU A 97 3.81 2.96 -14.20
CA GLU A 97 3.00 3.23 -15.38
C GLU A 97 1.66 3.89 -15.04
N ALA A 98 0.98 3.38 -14.01
CA ALA A 98 -0.26 3.95 -13.48
C ALA A 98 -0.02 5.40 -13.02
N ALA A 99 1.03 5.63 -12.23
CA ALA A 99 1.38 6.95 -11.74
C ALA A 99 1.77 7.95 -12.84
N SER A 100 2.20 7.46 -14.01
CA SER A 100 2.56 8.31 -15.15
C SER A 100 1.35 8.92 -15.86
N ARG A 101 0.13 8.45 -15.57
CA ARG A 101 -1.09 8.94 -16.25
C ARG A 101 -1.53 10.27 -15.67
N ALA A 102 -1.84 11.24 -16.54
CA ALA A 102 -2.28 12.57 -16.11
C ALA A 102 -3.59 12.56 -15.28
N SER A 103 -4.48 11.60 -15.54
CA SER A 103 -5.75 11.44 -14.82
C SER A 103 -5.62 10.66 -13.50
N MET A 104 -4.41 10.27 -13.11
CA MET A 104 -4.21 9.39 -11.96
C MET A 104 -4.59 10.09 -10.65
N ARG A 105 -5.25 9.33 -9.77
CA ARG A 105 -5.66 9.78 -8.43
C ARG A 105 -4.84 9.07 -7.37
N PHE A 106 -4.22 9.85 -6.50
CA PHE A 106 -3.37 9.39 -5.42
C PHE A 106 -4.13 9.36 -4.08
N VAL A 107 -3.72 8.44 -3.23
CA VAL A 107 -4.18 8.33 -1.84
C VAL A 107 -3.31 9.25 -0.99
N ARG A 108 -3.95 10.01 -0.09
CA ARG A 108 -3.21 10.83 0.87
C ARG A 108 -2.51 9.94 1.89
N GLY A 109 -1.21 10.13 2.06
CA GLY A 109 -0.46 9.48 3.13
C GLY A 109 -0.93 9.96 4.50
N LYS A 110 -0.96 9.06 5.49
CA LYS A 110 -1.44 9.35 6.83
C LYS A 110 -0.30 9.73 7.78
N THR A 111 -0.56 10.69 8.66
CA THR A 111 0.26 10.89 9.87
C THR A 111 0.15 9.69 10.81
N VAL A 112 0.99 9.63 11.84
CA VAL A 112 0.91 8.56 12.85
C VAL A 112 -0.43 8.63 13.58
N GLU A 113 -0.84 9.82 13.98
CA GLU A 113 -2.08 10.06 14.73
C GLU A 113 -3.32 9.68 13.88
N GLN A 114 -3.32 10.04 12.59
CA GLN A 114 -4.38 9.63 11.66
C GLN A 114 -4.43 8.11 11.47
N GLN A 115 -3.27 7.45 11.45
CA GLN A 115 -3.15 6.00 11.36
C GLN A 115 -3.66 5.33 12.64
N ASP A 116 -3.38 5.90 13.81
CA ASP A 116 -3.81 5.38 15.12
C ASP A 116 -5.32 5.48 15.28
N VAL A 117 -5.93 6.62 14.93
CA VAL A 117 -7.39 6.77 14.93
C VAL A 117 -8.04 5.75 13.99
N GLN A 118 -7.49 5.56 12.79
CA GLN A 118 -7.98 4.52 11.87
C GLN A 118 -7.87 3.12 12.48
N ALA A 119 -6.76 2.80 13.16
CA ALA A 119 -6.57 1.52 13.83
C ALA A 119 -7.62 1.28 14.92
N LEU A 120 -7.89 2.29 15.77
CA LEU A 120 -8.91 2.21 16.82
C LEU A 120 -10.31 1.96 16.25
N LEU A 121 -10.69 2.69 15.18
CA LEU A 121 -11.97 2.49 14.51
C LEU A 121 -12.12 1.08 13.95
N ASN A 122 -11.06 0.55 13.31
CA ASN A 122 -11.07 -0.81 12.77
C ASN A 122 -11.15 -1.87 13.88
N ILE A 123 -10.44 -1.68 15.00
CA ILE A 123 -10.52 -2.56 16.16
C ILE A 123 -11.94 -2.58 16.72
N ARG A 124 -12.55 -1.40 16.92
CA ARG A 124 -13.92 -1.28 17.41
C ARG A 124 -14.91 -1.98 16.48
N ASP A 125 -14.84 -1.74 15.17
CA ASP A 125 -15.73 -2.38 14.19
C ASP A 125 -15.61 -3.91 14.25
N ARG A 126 -14.38 -4.43 14.33
CA ARG A 126 -14.13 -5.87 14.50
C ARG A 126 -14.75 -6.40 15.79
N LEU A 127 -14.54 -5.73 16.92
CA LEU A 127 -15.11 -6.15 18.21
C LEU A 127 -16.65 -6.16 18.19
N VAL A 128 -17.27 -5.14 17.58
CA VAL A 128 -18.72 -5.07 17.46
C VAL A 128 -19.25 -6.24 16.62
N LYS A 129 -18.63 -6.51 15.46
CA LYS A 129 -19.01 -7.65 14.60
C LYS A 129 -18.83 -8.98 15.30
N SER A 130 -17.70 -9.20 15.99
CA SER A 130 -17.43 -10.42 16.74
C SER A 130 -18.43 -10.61 17.89
N ARG A 131 -18.76 -9.55 18.64
CA ARG A 131 -19.79 -9.60 19.68
C ARG A 131 -21.14 -10.01 19.11
N THR A 132 -21.57 -9.38 18.02
CA THR A 132 -22.85 -9.70 17.38
C THR A 132 -22.88 -11.14 16.85
N ALA A 133 -21.79 -11.60 16.22
CA ALA A 133 -21.67 -12.98 15.75
C ALA A 133 -21.80 -13.99 16.89
N LEU A 134 -21.07 -13.78 18.01
CA LEU A 134 -21.15 -14.64 19.18
C LEU A 134 -22.55 -14.65 19.82
N ILE A 135 -23.21 -13.50 19.91
CA ILE A 135 -24.59 -13.43 20.41
C ILE A 135 -25.53 -14.25 19.53
N ASN A 136 -25.41 -14.12 18.21
CA ASN A 136 -26.24 -14.87 17.27
C ASN A 136 -25.97 -16.38 17.32
N GLU A 137 -24.70 -16.78 17.47
CA GLU A 137 -24.31 -18.18 17.67
C GLU A 137 -24.93 -18.76 18.95
N ILE A 138 -24.80 -18.06 20.08
CA ILE A 138 -25.41 -18.47 21.35
C ILE A 138 -26.94 -18.58 21.22
N ARG A 139 -27.59 -17.62 20.58
CA ARG A 139 -29.05 -17.67 20.36
C ARG A 139 -29.46 -18.89 19.54
N GLY A 140 -28.74 -19.20 18.47
CA GLY A 140 -29.01 -20.39 17.66
C GLY A 140 -28.83 -21.67 18.46
N LEU A 141 -27.75 -21.79 19.23
CA LEU A 141 -27.49 -22.96 20.07
C LEU A 141 -28.57 -23.16 21.15
N LEU A 142 -29.01 -22.08 21.82
CA LEU A 142 -30.07 -22.17 22.83
C LEU A 142 -31.42 -22.58 22.23
N GLN A 143 -31.72 -22.14 21.01
CA GLN A 143 -32.96 -22.51 20.32
C GLN A 143 -33.07 -24.01 20.05
N GLU A 144 -31.96 -24.71 19.78
CA GLU A 144 -31.93 -26.18 19.65
C GLU A 144 -32.38 -26.88 20.94
N TYR A 145 -32.17 -26.25 22.10
CA TYR A 145 -32.64 -26.74 23.40
C TYR A 145 -33.99 -26.15 23.83
N GLY A 146 -34.71 -25.46 22.94
CA GLY A 146 -36.00 -24.84 23.23
C GLY A 146 -35.93 -23.61 24.15
N LEU A 147 -34.72 -23.09 24.41
CA LEU A 147 -34.51 -21.90 25.21
C LEU A 147 -34.42 -20.66 24.31
N THR A 148 -35.20 -19.63 24.59
CA THR A 148 -35.18 -18.36 23.85
C THR A 148 -34.50 -17.27 24.67
N MET A 149 -33.64 -16.47 24.02
CA MET A 149 -32.91 -15.36 24.63
C MET A 149 -33.20 -14.07 23.85
N ALA A 150 -33.51 -13.00 24.57
CA ALA A 150 -33.78 -11.67 24.00
C ALA A 150 -32.54 -11.05 23.33
#